data_AF-A0A9D2JIC6-F1
#
_entry.id   AF-A0A9D2JIC6-F1
#
_cell.length_a   1.000
_cell.length_b   1.000
_cell.length_c   1.000
_cell.angle_alpha   90.00
_cell.angle_beta   90.00
_cell.angle_gamma   90.00
#
_symmetry.space_group_name_H-M   'P 1'
#
loop_
_entity.id
_entity.type
_entity.pdbx_description
1 polymer ?
#
loop_
_entity_poly.entity_id
_entity_poly.type
_entity_poly.pdbx_seq_one_letter_code
_entity_poly.pdbx_strand_id
1 'polypeptide(L)'
;MLILKKKIIYLEQSLAKDGTVKSTKSNKKSEIMLSDELKTLLEQWQEKQTNELINMGIKPDKEQFIFTYTDNEGNINSNIHIDYLNYRLNTMKRKYPNLAKLNTHKLRHTFATLAREGGADMDVIRNTLGHSDRETTSVYVDRNVHIVDLTAHDSFSKVIKETK
;
A
#
# COMPACT_ATOMS: atom_id res chain seq x y z
N MET A 1 7.91 0.65 6.01
CA MET A 1 7.11 0.17 7.16
C MET A 1 5.74 0.80 7.10
N LEU A 2 4.67 0.00 7.17
CA LEU A 2 3.27 0.49 7.18
C LEU A 2 2.67 0.21 8.54
N ILE A 3 2.17 1.26 9.20
CA ILE A 3 1.50 1.20 10.49
C ILE A 3 0.13 1.86 10.33
N LEU A 4 -0.93 1.16 10.76
CA LEU A 4 -2.29 1.67 10.74
C LEU A 4 -2.54 2.46 12.02
N LYS A 5 -2.93 3.73 11.90
CA LYS A 5 -3.43 4.51 13.04
C LYS A 5 -4.69 5.26 12.59
N LYS A 6 -5.84 4.92 13.19
CA LYS A 6 -7.16 5.47 12.80
C LYS A 6 -7.47 5.17 11.32
N LYS A 7 -7.83 6.19 10.52
CA LYS A 7 -8.08 6.10 9.06
C LYS A 7 -6.85 6.45 8.22
N ILE A 8 -5.64 6.45 8.79
CA ILE A 8 -4.42 6.88 8.09
C ILE A 8 -3.35 5.79 8.18
N ILE A 9 -2.71 5.52 7.05
CA ILE A 9 -1.46 4.77 6.99
C ILE A 9 -0.30 5.75 6.90
N TYR A 10 0.68 5.54 7.78
CA TYR A 10 1.94 6.28 7.77
C TYR A 10 3.00 5.48 7.01
N LEU A 11 3.59 6.12 5.99
CA LEU A 11 4.78 5.62 5.31
C LEU A 11 5.97 6.52 5.67
N GLU A 12 6.75 6.07 6.65
CA GLU A 12 7.89 6.83 7.17
C GLU A 12 9.24 6.32 6.65
N GLN A 13 9.30 5.04 6.31
CA GLN A 13 10.54 4.34 5.96
C GLN A 13 10.31 3.37 4.80
N SER A 14 11.33 3.22 3.96
CA SER A 14 11.41 2.23 2.89
C SER A 14 12.50 1.20 3.20
N LEU A 15 12.35 0.00 2.66
CA LEU A 15 13.39 -1.03 2.74
C LEU A 15 14.05 -1.14 1.38
N ALA A 16 15.38 -1.12 1.36
CA ALA A 16 16.13 -1.49 0.17
C ALA A 16 16.09 -3.01 -0.05
N LYS A 17 16.54 -3.45 -1.23
CA LYS A 17 16.54 -4.88 -1.61
C LYS A 17 17.39 -5.75 -0.69
N ASP A 18 18.40 -5.16 -0.05
CA ASP A 18 19.28 -5.80 0.93
C ASP A 18 18.69 -5.80 2.35
N GLY A 19 17.44 -5.34 2.53
CA GLY A 19 16.79 -5.24 3.85
C GLY A 19 17.19 -4.01 4.66
N THR A 20 18.09 -3.15 4.15
CA THR A 20 18.47 -1.93 4.87
C THR A 20 17.32 -0.93 4.90
N VAL A 21 17.03 -0.39 6.08
CA VAL A 21 16.04 0.68 6.26
C VAL A 21 16.60 1.97 5.70
N LYS A 22 15.89 2.58 4.75
CA LYS A 22 16.21 3.88 4.16
C LYS A 22 15.04 4.83 4.34
N SER A 23 15.33 6.10 4.55
CA SER A 23 14.34 7.16 4.33
C SER A 23 13.71 7.00 2.94
N THR A 24 12.44 7.38 2.80
CA THR A 24 11.78 7.43 1.50
C THR A 24 12.60 8.28 0.51
N LYS A 25 12.44 8.07 -0.81
CA LYS A 25 13.23 8.75 -1.87
C LYS A 25 13.25 10.29 -1.76
N SER A 26 12.33 10.89 -1.01
CA SER A 26 12.21 12.33 -0.76
C SER A 26 12.48 12.75 0.69
N ASN A 27 12.80 11.82 1.60
CA ASN A 27 12.83 12.04 3.06
C ASN A 27 11.53 12.63 3.64
N LYS A 28 10.42 12.52 2.90
CA LYS A 28 9.10 12.98 3.31
C LYS A 28 8.30 11.82 3.90
N LYS A 29 7.64 12.09 5.02
CA LYS A 29 6.61 11.19 5.56
C LYS A 29 5.38 11.28 4.67
N SER A 30 4.80 10.16 4.27
CA SER A 30 3.51 10.17 3.57
C SER A 30 2.38 9.73 4.49
N GLU A 31 1.30 10.49 4.51
CA GLU A 31 0.05 10.18 5.19
C GLU A 31 -0.99 9.82 4.13
N ILE A 32 -1.41 8.55 4.13
CA ILE A 32 -2.36 8.03 3.16
C ILE A 32 -3.69 7.79 3.87
N MET A 33 -4.72 8.53 3.47
CA MET A 33 -6.06 8.33 3.98
C MET A 33 -6.65 7.02 3.45
N LEU A 34 -7.38 6.32 4.30
CA LEU A 34 -8.08 5.09 3.97
C LEU A 34 -9.58 5.32 3.88
N SER A 35 -10.21 4.71 2.89
CA SER A 35 -11.66 4.56 2.88
C SER A 35 -12.11 3.62 3.98
N ASP A 36 -13.38 3.71 4.37
CA ASP A 36 -13.94 2.91 5.46
C ASP A 36 -13.92 1.41 5.15
N GLU A 37 -14.09 1.05 3.88
CA GLU A 37 -13.98 -0.34 3.41
C GLU A 37 -12.57 -0.87 3.62
N LEU A 38 -11.54 -0.14 3.18
CA LEU A 38 -10.14 -0.55 3.34
C LEU A 38 -9.74 -0.61 4.81
N LYS A 39 -10.15 0.37 5.62
CA LYS A 39 -9.90 0.36 7.06
C LYS A 39 -10.47 -0.90 7.70
N THR A 40 -11.73 -1.21 7.43
CA THR A 40 -12.41 -2.37 8.00
C THR A 40 -11.68 -3.66 7.62
N LEU A 41 -11.28 -3.80 6.35
CA LEU A 41 -10.54 -4.97 5.86
C LEU A 41 -9.17 -5.11 6.55
N LEU A 42 -8.45 -4.01 6.76
CA LEU A 42 -7.15 -4.02 7.43
C LEU A 42 -7.28 -4.34 8.92
N GLU A 43 -8.31 -3.83 9.60
CA GLU A 43 -8.57 -4.16 11.01
C GLU A 43 -8.89 -5.65 11.19
N GLN A 44 -9.75 -6.20 10.33
CA GLN A 44 -10.05 -7.65 10.31
C GLN A 44 -8.80 -8.49 10.04
N TRP A 45 -7.96 -8.04 9.10
CA TRP A 45 -6.70 -8.70 8.81
C TRP A 45 -5.74 -8.67 10.00
N GLN A 46 -5.59 -7.53 10.68
CA GLN A 46 -4.72 -7.41 11.86
C GLN A 46 -5.20 -8.29 13.00
N GLU A 47 -6.51 -8.36 13.26
CA GLU A 47 -7.07 -9.25 14.26
C GLU A 47 -6.74 -10.72 13.95
N LYS A 48 -6.93 -11.13 12.70
CA LYS A 48 -6.58 -12.48 12.25
C LYS A 48 -5.09 -12.76 12.42
N GLN A 49 -4.23 -11.85 11.97
CA GLN A 49 -2.77 -11.96 12.10
C GLN A 49 -2.35 -12.07 13.57
N THR A 50 -2.93 -11.27 14.46
CA THR A 50 -2.68 -11.32 15.90
C THR A 50 -3.03 -12.70 16.48
N ASN A 51 -4.19 -13.25 16.13
CA ASN A 51 -4.60 -14.57 16.59
C ASN A 51 -3.66 -15.68 16.08
N GLU A 52 -3.24 -15.61 14.81
CA GLU A 52 -2.26 -16.54 14.24
C GLU A 52 -0.90 -16.45 14.97
N LEU A 53 -0.40 -15.25 15.26
CA LEU A 53 0.85 -15.06 15.99
C LEU A 53 0.76 -15.59 17.43
N ILE A 54 -0.33 -15.30 18.15
CA ILE A 54 -0.54 -15.78 19.53
C ILE A 54 -0.58 -17.31 19.56
N ASN A 55 -1.24 -17.95 18.60
CA ASN A 55 -1.29 -19.41 18.49
C ASN A 55 0.10 -20.02 18.23
N MET A 56 1.01 -19.27 17.63
CA MET A 56 2.42 -19.65 17.44
C MET A 56 3.31 -19.27 18.64
N GLY A 57 2.74 -18.76 19.73
CA GLY A 57 3.48 -18.33 20.92
C GLY A 57 4.15 -16.95 20.79
N ILE A 58 3.86 -16.20 19.72
CA ILE A 58 4.44 -14.88 19.45
C ILE A 58 3.48 -13.82 19.99
N LYS A 59 3.96 -12.98 20.92
CA LYS A 59 3.21 -11.84 21.42
C LYS A 59 3.34 -10.67 20.44
N PRO A 60 2.24 -10.14 19.87
CA PRO A 60 2.30 -8.96 19.03
C PRO A 60 2.78 -7.75 19.81
N ASP A 61 3.57 -6.90 19.17
CA ASP A 61 4.02 -5.63 19.74
C ASP A 61 3.13 -4.44 19.27
N LYS A 62 3.38 -3.25 19.83
CA LYS A 62 2.63 -2.02 19.47
C LYS A 62 3.01 -1.45 18.10
N GLU A 63 4.12 -1.90 17.52
CA GLU A 63 4.68 -1.46 16.25
C GLU A 63 4.51 -2.54 15.16
N GLN A 64 3.62 -3.51 15.41
CA GLN A 64 3.37 -4.67 14.58
C GLN A 64 3.05 -4.25 13.15
N PHE A 65 3.83 -4.76 12.20
CA PHE A 65 3.59 -4.51 10.79
C PHE A 65 2.22 -5.05 10.38
N ILE A 66 1.48 -4.24 9.61
CA ILE A 66 0.19 -4.65 9.03
C ILE A 66 0.33 -5.94 8.23
N PHE A 67 1.43 -6.09 7.49
CA PHE A 67 1.67 -7.28 6.69
C PHE A 67 3.04 -7.87 7.02
N THR A 68 3.07 -9.16 7.33
CA THR A 68 4.29 -9.92 7.62
C THR A 68 4.34 -11.22 6.84
N TYR A 69 5.52 -11.85 6.83
CA TYR A 69 5.73 -13.15 6.23
C TYR A 69 6.76 -13.95 7.03
N THR A 70 6.88 -15.24 6.72
CA THR A 70 8.01 -16.06 7.18
C THR A 70 9.13 -15.95 6.16
N ASP A 71 10.30 -15.51 6.60
CA ASP A 71 11.46 -15.38 5.73
C ASP A 71 12.15 -16.74 5.48
N ASN A 72 13.20 -16.72 4.65
CA ASN A 72 13.93 -17.92 4.26
C ASN A 72 14.77 -18.51 5.41
N GLU A 73 15.00 -17.75 6.47
CA GLU A 73 15.71 -18.21 7.68
C GLU A 73 14.75 -18.83 8.70
N GLY A 74 13.44 -18.78 8.41
CA GLY A 74 12.40 -19.30 9.29
C GLY A 74 11.94 -18.31 10.35
N ASN A 75 12.40 -17.06 10.31
CA ASN A 75 11.88 -16.05 11.23
C ASN A 75 10.43 -15.73 10.83
N ILE A 76 9.53 -15.88 11.80
CA ILE A 76 8.12 -15.55 11.64
C ILE A 76 7.96 -14.07 11.95
N ASN A 77 6.95 -13.44 11.34
CA ASN A 77 6.59 -12.05 11.56
C ASN A 77 7.58 -11.03 10.99
N SER A 78 8.39 -11.43 10.01
CA SER A 78 9.31 -10.55 9.31
C SER A 78 8.58 -9.58 8.36
N ASN A 79 9.20 -8.45 8.05
CA ASN A 79 8.70 -7.49 7.06
C ASN A 79 8.58 -8.12 5.67
N ILE A 80 7.52 -7.83 4.92
CA ILE A 80 7.36 -8.36 3.57
C ILE A 80 8.54 -7.99 2.65
N HIS A 81 9.10 -8.98 1.95
CA HIS A 81 10.08 -8.77 0.87
C HIS A 81 9.44 -8.10 -0.35
N ILE A 82 10.16 -7.24 -1.06
CA ILE A 82 9.64 -6.45 -2.20
C ILE A 82 9.02 -7.32 -3.31
N ASP A 83 9.57 -8.51 -3.53
CA ASP A 83 9.09 -9.43 -4.56
C ASP A 83 7.92 -10.31 -4.10
N TYR A 84 7.60 -10.33 -2.81
CA TYR A 84 6.57 -11.21 -2.24
C TYR A 84 5.22 -11.02 -2.93
N LEU A 85 4.78 -9.78 -3.12
CA LEU A 85 3.49 -9.51 -3.75
C LEU A 85 3.48 -9.97 -5.21
N ASN A 86 4.56 -9.74 -5.97
CA ASN A 86 4.68 -10.23 -7.34
C ASN A 86 4.67 -11.77 -7.40
N TYR A 87 5.35 -12.44 -6.47
CA TYR A 87 5.31 -13.90 -6.34
C TYR A 87 3.89 -14.41 -6.05
N ARG A 88 3.15 -13.75 -5.14
CA ARG A 88 1.75 -14.08 -4.84
C ARG A 88 0.85 -13.90 -6.06
N LEU A 89 1.01 -12.81 -6.82
CA LEU A 89 0.27 -12.56 -8.06
C LEU A 89 0.58 -13.61 -9.15
N ASN A 90 1.85 -14.00 -9.31
CA ASN A 90 2.24 -15.08 -10.23
C ASN A 90 1.64 -16.43 -9.82
N THR A 91 1.58 -16.71 -8.51
CA THR A 91 0.93 -17.91 -7.98
C THR A 91 -0.57 -17.92 -8.29
N MET A 92 -1.26 -16.78 -8.15
CA MET A 92 -2.66 -16.65 -8.55
C MET A 92 -2.85 -16.89 -10.05
N LYS A 93 -2.00 -16.33 -10.91
CA LYS A 93 -2.04 -16.57 -12.36
C LYS A 93 -1.87 -18.04 -12.72
N ARG A 94 -0.97 -18.76 -12.04
CA ARG A 94 -0.78 -20.20 -12.24
C ARG A 94 -2.00 -21.01 -11.79
N LYS A 95 -2.62 -20.62 -10.67
CA LYS A 95 -3.84 -21.27 -10.16
C LYS A 95 -5.07 -20.99 -11.03
N TYR A 96 -5.13 -19.80 -11.65
CA TYR A 96 -6.23 -19.37 -12.50
C TYR A 96 -5.69 -18.91 -13.87
N PRO A 97 -5.46 -19.84 -14.80
CA PRO A 97 -4.82 -19.54 -16.09
C PRO A 97 -5.58 -18.52 -16.95
N ASN A 98 -6.88 -18.34 -16.73
CA ASN A 98 -7.70 -17.37 -17.45
C ASN A 98 -7.55 -15.93 -16.96
N LEU A 99 -6.98 -15.69 -15.76
CA LEU A 99 -6.74 -14.33 -15.29
C LEU A 99 -5.68 -13.63 -16.14
N ALA A 100 -5.81 -12.33 -16.39
CA ALA A 100 -4.74 -11.57 -17.02
C ALA A 100 -3.44 -11.65 -16.19
N LYS A 101 -2.28 -11.56 -16.83
CA LYS A 101 -0.99 -11.52 -16.11
C LYS A 101 -0.88 -10.20 -15.33
N LEU A 102 -1.02 -10.28 -14.01
CA LEU A 102 -0.92 -9.16 -13.08
C LEU A 102 0.50 -9.04 -12.51
N ASN A 103 0.91 -7.80 -12.24
CA ASN A 103 2.05 -7.44 -11.40
C ASN A 103 1.75 -6.12 -10.70
N THR A 104 2.57 -5.73 -9.72
CA THR A 104 2.34 -4.50 -8.94
C THR A 104 2.24 -3.24 -9.79
N HIS A 105 3.07 -3.10 -10.84
CA HIS A 105 3.01 -1.95 -11.75
C HIS A 105 1.72 -1.91 -12.57
N LYS A 106 1.25 -3.05 -13.09
CA LYS A 106 -0.01 -3.13 -13.84
C LYS A 106 -1.21 -2.80 -12.97
N LEU A 107 -1.23 -3.25 -11.72
CA LEU A 107 -2.28 -2.87 -10.76
C LEU A 107 -2.27 -1.36 -10.51
N ARG A 108 -1.08 -0.77 -10.32
CA ARG A 108 -0.91 0.69 -10.18
C ARG A 108 -1.40 1.46 -11.41
N HIS A 109 -1.07 1.00 -12.61
CA HIS A 109 -1.55 1.62 -13.85
C HIS A 109 -3.07 1.50 -13.98
N THR A 110 -3.63 0.32 -13.69
CA THR A 110 -5.08 0.10 -13.72
C THR A 110 -5.80 1.04 -12.77
N PHE A 111 -5.29 1.22 -11.55
CA PHE A 111 -5.81 2.21 -10.60
C PHE A 111 -5.80 3.63 -11.19
N ALA A 112 -4.68 4.05 -11.79
CA ALA A 112 -4.56 5.39 -12.38
C ALA A 112 -5.54 5.61 -13.54
N THR A 113 -5.66 4.63 -14.44
CA THR A 113 -6.59 4.68 -15.58
C THR A 113 -8.03 4.79 -15.10
N LEU A 114 -8.45 3.91 -14.18
CA LEU A 114 -9.82 3.91 -13.66
C LEU A 114 -10.14 5.17 -12.83
N ALA A 115 -9.18 5.69 -12.06
CA ALA A 115 -9.34 6.96 -11.36
C ALA A 115 -9.56 8.11 -12.36
N ARG A 116 -8.81 8.12 -13.48
CA ARG A 116 -8.95 9.14 -14.54
C ARG A 116 -10.29 9.05 -15.26
N GLU A 117 -10.74 7.83 -15.56
CA GLU A 117 -12.06 7.55 -16.14
C GLU A 117 -13.19 8.00 -15.19
N GLY A 118 -13.01 7.80 -13.89
CA GLY A 118 -13.92 8.28 -12.84
C GLY A 118 -13.90 9.79 -12.64
N GLY A 119 -13.05 10.53 -13.35
CA GLY A 119 -12.99 11.99 -13.34
C GLY A 119 -11.95 12.60 -12.40
N ALA A 120 -11.04 11.81 -11.81
CA ALA A 120 -9.92 12.39 -11.06
C ALA A 120 -8.97 13.17 -11.99
N ASP A 121 -8.51 14.31 -11.51
CA ASP A 121 -7.52 15.12 -12.20
C ASP A 121 -6.14 14.43 -12.25
N MET A 122 -5.36 14.69 -13.30
CA MET A 122 -4.05 14.06 -13.48
C MET A 122 -3.06 14.43 -12.38
N ASP A 123 -3.13 15.64 -11.83
CA ASP A 123 -2.23 16.05 -10.74
C ASP A 123 -2.62 15.39 -9.42
N VAL A 124 -3.93 15.18 -9.18
CA VAL A 124 -4.42 14.38 -8.05
C VAL A 124 -3.94 12.93 -8.14
N ILE A 125 -4.01 12.33 -9.33
CA ILE A 125 -3.53 10.96 -9.57
C ILE A 125 -2.00 10.88 -9.37
N ARG A 126 -1.24 11.84 -9.92
CA ARG A 126 0.22 11.91 -9.75
C ARG A 126 0.64 12.01 -8.29
N ASN A 127 -0.01 12.90 -7.54
CA ASN A 127 0.19 13.08 -6.10
C ASN A 127 -0.12 11.77 -5.35
N THR A 128 -1.29 11.18 -5.59
CA THR A 128 -1.71 9.90 -4.97
C THR A 128 -0.69 8.78 -5.19
N LEU A 129 -0.12 8.71 -6.40
CA LEU A 129 0.88 7.70 -6.76
C LEU A 129 2.28 8.01 -6.18
N GLY A 130 2.51 9.20 -5.62
CA GLY A 130 3.80 9.63 -5.11
C GLY A 130 4.83 9.89 -6.20
N HIS A 131 4.40 10.24 -7.42
CA HIS A 131 5.28 10.73 -8.47
C HIS A 131 5.60 12.21 -8.20
N SER A 132 6.57 12.45 -7.31
CA SER A 132 7.19 13.77 -7.21
C SER A 132 8.16 13.94 -8.37
N ASP A 133 7.68 14.32 -9.56
CA ASP A 133 8.57 14.93 -10.53
C ASP A 133 9.05 16.27 -9.96
N ARG A 134 10.35 16.55 -10.15
CA ARG A 134 11.00 17.77 -9.66
C ARG A 134 10.41 19.07 -10.25
N GLU A 135 9.58 18.98 -11.29
CA GLU A 135 9.05 20.13 -12.02
C GLU A 135 7.79 20.76 -11.44
N THR A 136 7.06 20.13 -10.51
CA THR A 136 5.85 20.74 -9.92
C THR A 136 6.12 21.27 -8.52
N THR A 137 7.21 22.01 -8.36
CA THR A 137 7.52 22.69 -7.10
C THR A 137 6.93 24.09 -7.14
N SER A 138 5.62 24.24 -6.87
CA SER A 138 5.10 25.60 -6.65
C SER A 138 3.90 25.79 -5.73
N VAL A 139 3.38 24.78 -4.99
CA VAL A 139 2.21 25.05 -4.09
C VAL A 139 2.23 24.37 -2.72
N TYR A 140 3.35 23.85 -2.21
CA TYR A 140 3.39 23.39 -0.81
C TYR A 140 4.48 24.08 -0.01
N VAL A 141 4.13 25.29 0.41
CA VAL A 141 4.74 26.01 1.52
C VAL A 141 4.60 25.11 2.77
N ASP A 142 5.75 24.59 3.21
CA ASP A 142 6.09 24.37 4.62
C ASP A 142 5.48 23.18 5.39
N ARG A 143 5.33 22.01 4.75
CA ARG A 143 5.21 20.74 5.50
C ARG A 143 6.07 19.65 4.87
N ASN A 144 6.96 19.04 5.67
CA ASN A 144 7.75 17.85 5.31
C ASN A 144 6.88 16.56 5.18
N VAL A 145 5.58 16.72 4.93
CA VAL A 145 4.57 15.66 4.91
C VAL A 145 3.84 15.68 3.57
N HIS A 146 3.79 14.55 2.90
CA HIS A 146 3.03 14.31 1.68
C HIS A 146 1.67 13.71 2.05
N ILE A 147 0.58 14.39 1.72
CA ILE A 147 -0.78 13.95 2.07
C ILE A 147 -1.46 13.40 0.82
N VAL A 148 -2.03 12.21 0.95
CA VAL A 148 -2.86 11.56 -0.06
C VAL A 148 -4.27 11.41 0.50
N ASP A 149 -5.19 12.20 -0.03
CA ASP A 149 -6.62 12.12 0.32
C ASP A 149 -7.34 11.04 -0.50
N LEU A 150 -8.67 10.96 -0.33
CA LEU A 150 -9.49 9.94 -0.99
C LEU A 150 -9.93 10.31 -2.40
N THR A 151 -9.60 11.48 -2.93
CA THR A 151 -10.15 11.98 -4.21
C THR A 151 -9.90 10.99 -5.37
N ALA A 152 -8.66 10.54 -5.55
CA ALA A 152 -8.36 9.55 -6.60
C ALA A 152 -9.00 8.18 -6.31
N HIS A 153 -9.11 7.80 -5.04
CA HIS A 153 -9.76 6.55 -4.63
C HIS A 153 -11.27 6.58 -4.88
N ASP A 154 -11.93 7.70 -4.65
CA ASP A 154 -13.37 7.86 -4.82
C ASP A 154 -13.73 7.81 -6.31
N SER A 155 -12.97 8.49 -7.17
CA SER A 155 -13.13 8.39 -8.63
C SER A 155 -12.89 6.97 -9.13
N PHE A 156 -11.84 6.28 -8.64
CA PHE A 156 -11.61 4.88 -8.95
C PHE A 156 -12.80 3.99 -8.51
N SER A 157 -13.29 4.20 -7.29
CA SER A 157 -14.35 3.39 -6.70
C SER A 157 -15.68 3.58 -7.40
N LYS A 158 -15.95 4.79 -7.92
CA LYS A 158 -17.11 5.08 -8.75
C LYS A 158 -17.16 4.16 -9.97
N VAL A 159 -16.06 4.08 -10.75
CA VAL A 159 -16.00 3.25 -11.96
C VAL A 159 -16.15 1.76 -11.63
N ILE A 160 -15.51 1.29 -10.55
CA ILE A 160 -15.62 -0.12 -10.14
C ILE A 160 -17.05 -0.49 -9.73
N LYS A 161 -17.79 0.43 -9.08
CA LYS A 161 -19.18 0.20 -8.67
C LYS A 161 -20.14 0.23 -9.86
N GLU A 162 -19.87 1.04 -10.88
CA GLU A 162 -20.67 1.12 -12.10
C GLU A 162 -20.47 -0.09 -13.04
N THR A 163 -19.33 -0.77 -12.93
CA THR A 163 -18.99 -1.95 -13.74
C THR A 163 -19.50 -3.28 -13.15
N LYS A 164 -20.12 -3.26 -11.96
CA LYS A 164 -20.71 -4.43 -11.30
C LYS A 164 -22.20 -4.54 -11.56
#